data_AF-A0A7C9MAP4-F1
#
_entry.id   AF-A0A7C9MAP4-F1
#
_cell.length_a   1.000
_cell.length_b   1.000
_cell.length_c   1.000
_cell.angle_alpha   90.00
_cell.angle_beta   90.00
_cell.angle_gamma   90.00
#
_symmetry.space_group_name_H-M   'P 1'
#
loop_
_entity.id
_entity.type
_entity.pdbx_description
1 polymer ?
#
loop_
_entity_poly.entity_id
_entity_poly.type
_entity_poly.pdbx_seq_one_letter_code
_entity_poly.pdbx_strand_id
1 'polypeptide(L)' 'MDLVFTAASGNHAQGRHLDHTKTLIEETSVLCIRFHDLRYTAAILLIRRGVPTKMMADRLGHANAISTLKAHTYV' A
#
# COMPACT_ATOMS: atom_id res chain seq x y z
N MET A 1 17.18 -16.80 6.95
CA MET A 1 16.09 -15.97 6.41
C MET A 1 16.69 -15.22 5.24
N ASP A 2 16.41 -15.66 4.01
CA ASP A 2 16.86 -14.94 2.81
C ASP A 2 15.96 -13.73 2.59
N LEU A 3 16.55 -12.53 2.64
CA LEU A 3 15.83 -11.28 2.46
C LEU A 3 15.68 -10.99 0.97
N VAL A 4 14.44 -10.74 0.51
CA VAL A 4 14.16 -10.31 -0.87
C VAL A 4 14.36 -8.80 -1.05
N PHE A 5 14.05 -8.01 -0.03
CA PHE A 5 14.27 -6.56 -0.02
C PHE A 5 15.28 -6.19 1.05
N THR A 6 16.39 -5.60 0.61
CA THR A 6 17.52 -5.22 1.47
C THR A 6 17.86 -3.75 1.31
N ALA A 7 18.47 -3.17 2.33
CA ALA A 7 19.20 -1.93 2.19
C ALA A 7 20.43 -2.15 1.29
N ALA A 8 21.04 -1.07 0.79
CA ALA A 8 22.26 -1.16 -0.02
C ALA A 8 23.42 -1.93 0.68
N SER A 9 23.39 -2.03 2.01
CA SER A 9 24.34 -2.80 2.81
C SER A 9 24.03 -4.31 2.90
N GLY A 10 22.95 -4.79 2.26
CA GLY A 10 22.49 -6.19 2.35
C GLY A 10 21.66 -6.51 3.60
N ASN A 11 21.53 -5.56 4.53
CA ASN A 11 20.74 -5.72 5.76
C ASN A 11 19.24 -5.45 5.53
N HIS A 12 18.44 -5.61 6.59
CA HIS A 12 17.00 -5.32 6.56
C HIS A 12 16.68 -3.93 6.01
N ALA A 13 15.74 -3.87 5.07
CA ALA A 13 15.11 -2.62 4.68
C ALA A 13 14.29 -2.05 5.86
N GLN A 14 14.71 -0.89 6.37
CA GLN A 14 13.99 -0.08 7.35
C GLN A 14 13.00 0.89 6.69
N GLY A 15 11.99 1.35 7.45
CA GLY A 15 10.98 2.29 6.97
C GLY A 15 11.54 3.58 6.35
N ARG A 16 12.67 4.09 6.87
CA ARG A 16 13.34 5.28 6.31
C ARG A 16 13.79 5.13 4.86
N HIS A 17 14.04 3.90 4.40
CA HIS A 17 14.40 3.67 2.99
C HIS A 17 13.21 3.89 2.06
N LEU A 18 11.98 3.87 2.61
CA LEU A 18 10.76 4.17 1.87
C LEU A 18 10.48 5.68 1.80
N ASP A 19 11.19 6.53 2.55
CA ASP A 19 10.99 7.98 2.47
C ASP A 19 11.29 8.53 1.07
N HIS A 20 12.17 7.86 0.32
CA HIS A 20 12.47 8.19 -1.08
C HIS A 20 11.23 8.08 -2.00
N THR A 21 10.18 7.34 -1.61
CA THR A 21 8.95 7.30 -2.40
C THR A 21 8.29 8.67 -2.53
N LYS A 22 8.53 9.59 -1.58
CA LYS A 22 8.03 10.96 -1.70
C LYS A 22 8.64 11.67 -2.91
N THR A 23 9.96 11.62 -3.05
CA THR A 23 10.68 12.20 -4.19
C THR A 23 10.24 11.57 -5.51
N LEU A 24 10.08 10.25 -5.54
CA LEU A 24 9.59 9.55 -6.72
C LEU A 24 8.18 10.00 -7.13
N ILE A 25 7.30 10.30 -6.16
CA ILE A 25 5.95 10.77 -6.46
C ILE A 25 5.98 12.21 -7.00
N GLU A 26 6.85 13.07 -6.46
CA GLU A 26 7.04 14.46 -6.95
C GLU A 26 7.49 14.51 -8.42
N GLU A 27 8.17 13.47 -8.91
CA GLU A 27 8.59 13.32 -10.31
C GLU A 27 7.48 12.77 -11.23
N THR A 28 6.29 12.46 -10.69
CA THR A 28 5.17 11.89 -11.43
C THR A 28 3.95 12.81 -11.44
N SER A 29 3.03 12.58 -12.37
CA SER A 29 1.76 13.33 -12.44
C SER A 29 0.65 12.74 -11.56
N VAL A 30 0.99 11.94 -10.53
CA VAL A 30 0.00 11.30 -9.65
C VAL A 30 -0.20 12.12 -8.38
N LEU A 31 -1.32 11.87 -7.70
CA LEU A 31 -1.58 12.49 -6.40
C LEU A 31 -0.47 12.15 -5.39
N CYS A 32 -0.02 13.14 -4.63
CA CYS A 32 0.89 12.90 -3.51
C CYS A 32 0.18 12.07 -2.43
N ILE A 33 0.58 10.80 -2.30
CA ILE A 33 0.04 9.84 -1.33
C ILE A 33 1.17 9.23 -0.49
N ARG A 34 0.86 8.73 0.71
CA ARG A 34 1.85 8.09 1.58
C ARG A 34 2.10 6.66 1.10
N PHE A 35 3.24 6.09 1.46
CA PHE A 35 3.59 4.71 1.05
C PHE A 35 2.52 3.67 1.43
N HIS A 36 1.92 3.79 2.62
CA HIS A 36 0.85 2.86 3.03
C HIS A 36 -0.47 3.07 2.28
N ASP A 37 -0.70 4.24 1.70
CA ASP A 37 -1.88 4.51 0.88
C ASP A 37 -1.81 3.68 -0.43
N LEU A 38 -0.63 3.20 -0.87
CA LEU A 38 -0.50 2.25 -1.98
C LEU A 38 -1.33 0.97 -1.74
N ARG A 39 -1.32 0.46 -0.52
CA ARG A 39 -2.11 -0.72 -0.13
C ARG A 39 -3.61 -0.43 -0.20
N TYR A 40 -4.01 0.78 0.14
CA TYR A 40 -5.40 1.23 0.05
C TYR A 40 -5.83 1.43 -1.41
N THR A 41 -5.02 2.09 -2.23
CA THR A 41 -5.24 2.24 -3.67
C THR A 41 -5.38 0.89 -4.36
N ALA A 42 -4.52 -0.08 -4.03
CA ALA A 42 -4.63 -1.45 -4.55
C ALA A 42 -5.98 -2.09 -4.19
N ALA A 43 -6.45 -1.94 -2.95
CA ALA A 43 -7.76 -2.44 -2.54
C ALA A 43 -8.91 -1.79 -3.33
N ILE A 44 -8.91 -0.45 -3.46
CA ILE A 44 -9.91 0.27 -4.25
C ILE A 44 -9.92 -0.19 -5.70
N LEU A 45 -8.75 -0.35 -6.32
CA LEU A 45 -8.65 -0.79 -7.72
C LEU A 45 -9.24 -2.20 -7.92
N LEU A 46 -9.04 -3.10 -6.96
CA LEU A 46 -9.65 -4.43 -6.99
C LEU A 46 -11.18 -4.34 -6.83
N ILE A 47 -11.68 -3.46 -5.96
CA ILE A 47 -13.12 -3.28 -5.74
C ILE A 47 -13.79 -2.74 -7.00
N ARG A 48 -13.18 -1.74 -7.63
CA ARG A 48 -13.65 -1.17 -8.91
C ARG A 48 -13.69 -2.20 -10.04
N ARG A 49 -12.89 -3.26 -9.96
CA ARG A 49 -12.89 -4.38 -10.91
C ARG A 49 -13.87 -5.52 -10.54
N GLY A 50 -14.70 -5.33 -9.52
CA GLY A 50 -15.72 -6.30 -9.11
C GLY A 50 -15.15 -7.51 -8.38
N VAL A 51 -13.91 -7.46 -7.88
CA VAL A 51 -13.36 -8.54 -7.07
C VAL A 51 -14.11 -8.59 -5.73
N PRO A 52 -14.58 -9.76 -5.27
CA PRO A 52 -15.28 -9.87 -4.00
C PRO A 52 -14.41 -9.45 -2.80
N THR A 53 -14.99 -8.68 -1.89
CA THR A 53 -14.31 -8.15 -0.69
C THR A 53 -13.72 -9.25 0.19
N LYS A 54 -14.37 -10.43 0.25
CA LYS A 54 -13.87 -11.61 0.97
C LYS A 54 -12.52 -12.09 0.43
N MET A 55 -12.32 -12.12 -0.89
CA MET A 55 -11.05 -12.53 -1.50
C MET A 55 -9.94 -11.49 -1.29
N MET A 56 -10.29 -10.21 -1.14
CA MET A 56 -9.33 -9.17 -0.79
C MET A 56 -8.88 -9.25 0.66
N ALA A 57 -9.76 -9.66 1.56
CA ALA A 57 -9.47 -9.74 3.00
C ALA A 57 -8.32 -10.69 3.27
N ASP A 58 -8.30 -11.80 2.53
CA ASP A 58 -7.24 -12.81 2.58
C ASP A 58 -5.95 -12.28 1.97
N ARG A 59 -6.03 -11.56 0.85
CA ARG A 59 -4.86 -11.02 0.13
C ARG A 59 -4.20 -9.84 0.84
N LEU A 60 -4.97 -9.06 1.60
CA LEU A 60 -4.47 -7.95 2.39
C LEU A 60 -3.98 -8.46 3.75
N GLY A 61 -4.51 -9.54 4.30
CA GLY A 61 -4.28 -9.91 5.69
C GLY A 61 -5.13 -9.00 6.58
N HIS A 62 -5.99 -9.62 7.37
CA HIS A 62 -7.24 -9.12 7.99
C HIS A 62 -7.20 -7.83 8.82
N ALA A 63 -6.11 -7.07 8.90
CA ALA A 63 -5.97 -6.12 9.99
C ALA A 63 -6.76 -4.82 9.86
N ASN A 64 -6.94 -4.17 8.70
CA ASN A 64 -7.61 -2.84 8.68
C ASN A 64 -8.05 -2.28 7.32
N ALA A 65 -7.50 -2.77 6.19
CA ALA A 65 -7.72 -2.11 4.90
C ALA A 65 -9.19 -2.13 4.41
N ILE A 66 -9.93 -3.20 4.74
CA ILE A 66 -11.36 -3.34 4.37
C ILE A 66 -12.27 -2.61 5.36
N SER A 67 -11.89 -2.58 6.65
CA SER A 67 -12.63 -1.84 7.68
C SER A 67 -12.61 -0.33 7.39
N THR A 68 -11.48 0.21 6.93
CA THR A 68 -11.33 1.63 6.57
C THR A 68 -12.07 2.02 5.28
N LEU A 69 -12.26 1.11 4.31
CA LEU A 69 -13.05 1.38 3.11
C LEU A 69 -14.49 1.82 3.45
N LYS A 70 -15.09 1.23 4.50
CA LYS A 70 -16.41 1.64 4.98
C LYS A 70 -16.41 3.04 5.63
N ALA A 71 -15.30 3.46 6.23
CA ALA A 71 -15.20 4.74 6.94
C ALA A 71 -14.86 5.94 6.03
N HIS A 72 -14.16 5.72 4.91
CA HIS A 72 -13.79 6.79 3.95
C HIS A 72 -14.73 6.92 2.74
N THR A 73 -15.83 6.18 2.70
CA THR A 73 -16.91 6.38 1.70
C THR A 73 -17.99 7.36 2.21
N TYR A 74 -17.85 7.89 3.43
CA TYR A 74 -18.84 8.78 4.04
C TYR A 74 -18.21 9.94 4.83
N VAL A 75 -17.52 10.85 4.12
CA VAL A 75 -17.51 12.32 4.31
C VAL A 75 -17.20 12.96 2.96
#